data_AF-A0AAQ5XPN7-F1
#
_entry.id   AF-A0AAQ5XPN7-F1
#
_cell.length_a   1.000
_cell.length_b   1.000
_cell.length_c   1.000
_cell.angle_alpha   90.00
_cell.angle_beta   90.00
_cell.angle_gamma   90.00
#
_symmetry.space_group_name_H-M   'P 1'
#
loop_
_entity.id
_entity.type
_entity.pdbx_description
1 polymer ?
#
loop_
_entity_poly.entity_id
_entity_poly.type
_entity_poly.pdbx_seq_one_letter_code
_entity_poly.pdbx_strand_id
1 'polypeptide(L)'
;MEIWRFTGEVAHHARCRRVQRLETGANYTMEWYELFQLGNCTFPHLRLEMKAPFWCNQGAACFFEGIDDLHWSQNGTLEKIGEISGSQFNDLAQWVQDDNRTGIYYETWTVLSDPGPNATVWFESYDCSQFVHRTYRKLKELGAKLSSRSQTNYTKIYLYSGEPTFLGNDSDIFGQPALKNLASDIRKFYYSFRPHQSFAELAVSLLEAFTDVVLDKSFYLFYNFEYWHLPMKPPYMQITYEEVPLP
;
A
#
# COMPACT_ATOMS: atom_id res chain seq x y z
N MET A 1 35.44 -7.36 -8.05
CA MET A 1 34.67 -6.13 -7.74
C MET A 1 33.24 -6.55 -7.98
N GLU A 2 32.51 -6.84 -6.92
CA GLU A 2 31.16 -7.39 -7.06
C GLU A 2 30.24 -6.36 -7.74
N ILE A 3 29.59 -6.75 -8.83
CA ILE A 3 28.64 -5.91 -9.55
C ILE A 3 27.28 -6.60 -9.54
N TRP A 4 26.26 -5.84 -9.19
CA TRP A 4 24.87 -6.25 -9.11
C TRP A 4 24.02 -5.49 -10.14
N ARG A 5 23.19 -6.20 -10.90
CA ARG A 5 22.21 -5.61 -11.81
C ARG A 5 20.85 -5.48 -11.13
N PHE A 6 20.21 -4.34 -11.33
CA PHE A 6 18.86 -4.08 -10.84
C PHE A 6 17.88 -4.01 -11.99
N THR A 7 16.79 -4.75 -11.85
CA THR A 7 15.68 -4.79 -12.79
C THR A 7 14.40 -4.44 -12.03
N GLY A 8 13.64 -3.50 -12.57
CA GLY A 8 12.30 -3.16 -12.06
C GLY A 8 11.27 -4.08 -12.70
N GLU A 9 10.36 -4.62 -11.89
CA GLU A 9 9.35 -5.57 -12.36
C GLU A 9 7.93 -5.11 -11.99
N VAL A 10 7.03 -5.21 -12.97
CA VAL A 10 5.66 -4.70 -12.92
C VAL A 10 4.73 -5.76 -13.47
N ALA A 11 3.88 -6.40 -12.67
CA ALA A 11 2.80 -7.28 -13.17
C ALA A 11 1.51 -7.00 -12.41
N HIS A 12 0.38 -6.77 -13.10
CA HIS A 12 -0.99 -6.67 -12.55
C HIS A 12 -1.11 -6.35 -11.03
N HIS A 13 -0.73 -5.12 -10.61
CA HIS A 13 -0.82 -4.59 -9.22
C HIS A 13 0.26 -5.05 -8.23
N ALA A 14 1.11 -6.00 -8.62
CA ALA A 14 2.30 -6.45 -7.93
C ALA A 14 3.56 -5.74 -8.48
N ARG A 15 4.45 -5.32 -7.57
CA ARG A 15 5.76 -4.73 -7.85
C ARG A 15 6.85 -5.43 -7.03
N CYS A 16 7.92 -5.84 -7.71
CA CYS A 16 9.12 -6.37 -7.07
C CYS A 16 10.37 -5.86 -7.80
N ARG A 17 11.54 -6.26 -7.29
CA ARG A 17 12.84 -5.98 -7.89
C ARG A 17 13.62 -7.26 -8.06
N ARG A 18 14.24 -7.40 -9.22
CA ARG A 18 15.33 -8.35 -9.44
C ARG A 18 16.67 -7.72 -9.10
N VAL A 19 17.48 -8.51 -8.41
CA VAL A 19 18.90 -8.23 -8.15
C VAL A 19 19.72 -9.42 -8.65
N GLN A 20 20.60 -9.20 -9.61
CA GLN A 20 21.46 -10.27 -10.16
C GLN A 20 22.93 -9.99 -9.88
N ARG A 21 23.62 -10.97 -9.30
CA ARG A 21 25.07 -10.94 -9.10
C ARG A 21 25.77 -11.40 -10.37
N LEU A 22 26.59 -10.55 -10.97
CA LEU A 22 27.24 -10.88 -12.25
C LEU A 22 28.31 -11.97 -12.14
N GLU A 23 29.00 -12.04 -11.00
CA GLU A 23 30.09 -13.00 -10.80
C GLU A 23 29.60 -14.44 -10.64
N THR A 24 28.47 -14.64 -9.97
CA THR A 24 27.89 -15.96 -9.70
C THR A 24 26.76 -16.32 -10.66
N GLY A 25 26.24 -15.35 -11.41
CA GLY A 25 25.03 -15.48 -12.22
C GLY A 25 23.73 -15.52 -11.42
N ALA A 26 23.82 -15.68 -10.09
CA ALA A 26 22.67 -15.81 -9.19
C ALA A 26 21.80 -14.57 -9.20
N ASN A 27 20.50 -14.79 -9.07
CA ASN A 27 19.47 -13.77 -9.20
C ASN A 27 18.46 -13.95 -8.07
N TYR A 28 18.03 -12.83 -7.52
CA TYR A 28 17.17 -12.74 -6.36
C TYR A 28 16.03 -11.79 -6.64
N THR A 29 14.90 -12.04 -6.00
CA THR A 29 13.73 -11.17 -6.01
C THR A 29 13.60 -10.50 -4.65
N MET A 30 13.33 -9.20 -4.67
CA MET A 30 13.06 -8.37 -3.50
C MET A 30 11.72 -7.67 -3.66
N GLU A 31 10.82 -7.89 -2.73
CA GLU A 31 9.48 -7.33 -2.74
C GLU A 31 9.03 -6.89 -1.35
N TRP A 32 7.90 -6.19 -1.26
CA TRP A 32 7.30 -5.81 0.01
C TRP A 32 5.79 -5.91 -0.13
N TYR A 33 5.16 -6.75 0.68
CA TYR A 33 3.73 -7.07 0.58
C TYR A 33 3.10 -7.32 1.94
N GLU A 34 1.78 -7.47 1.90
CA GLU A 34 0.93 -7.83 3.02
C GLU A 34 1.29 -9.23 3.53
N LEU A 35 1.49 -9.37 4.85
CA LEU A 35 1.65 -10.69 5.47
C LEU A 35 0.37 -11.52 5.43
N PHE A 36 -0.78 -10.84 5.40
CA PHE A 36 -2.10 -11.46 5.49
C PHE A 36 -3.02 -11.07 4.32
N GLN A 37 -2.46 -10.73 3.15
CA GLN A 37 -3.18 -10.28 1.95
C GLN A 37 -3.85 -8.89 2.08
N LEU A 38 -4.12 -8.28 0.92
CA LEU A 38 -4.64 -6.90 0.78
C LEU A 38 -5.93 -6.62 1.56
N GLY A 39 -6.88 -7.57 1.56
CA GLY A 39 -8.16 -7.39 2.24
C GLY A 39 -7.99 -7.12 3.74
N ASN A 40 -7.10 -7.87 4.40
CA ASN A 40 -6.82 -7.74 5.83
C ASN A 40 -5.99 -6.48 6.17
N CYS A 41 -5.32 -5.89 5.18
CA CYS A 41 -4.64 -4.61 5.32
C CYS A 41 -5.57 -3.42 5.10
N THR A 42 -6.63 -3.60 4.32
CA THR A 42 -7.56 -2.53 3.93
C THR A 42 -8.73 -2.40 4.90
N PHE A 43 -9.23 -3.52 5.44
CA PHE A 43 -10.38 -3.54 6.33
C PHE A 43 -10.12 -4.44 7.55
N PRO A 44 -10.58 -4.05 8.75
CA PRO A 44 -10.34 -4.80 9.97
C PRO A 44 -11.31 -5.97 10.15
N HIS A 45 -10.94 -6.88 11.04
CA HIS A 45 -11.83 -7.92 11.54
C HIS A 45 -12.66 -7.40 12.72
N LEU A 46 -13.98 -7.60 12.65
CA LEU A 46 -14.89 -7.30 13.76
C LEU A 46 -15.11 -8.54 14.60
N ARG A 47 -14.54 -8.56 15.81
CA ARG A 47 -14.68 -9.63 16.80
C ARG A 47 -15.76 -9.28 17.82
N LEU A 48 -16.46 -10.28 18.37
CA LEU A 48 -17.56 -10.06 19.33
C LEU A 48 -17.03 -9.72 20.72
N GLU A 49 -15.89 -10.29 21.08
CA GLU A 49 -15.19 -10.14 22.36
C GLU A 49 -14.32 -8.87 22.43
N MET A 50 -14.16 -8.14 21.32
CA MET A 50 -13.37 -6.92 21.25
C MET A 50 -14.24 -5.73 20.85
N LYS A 51 -14.08 -4.60 21.55
CA LYS A 51 -14.78 -3.35 21.24
C LYS A 51 -14.19 -2.66 20.02
N ALA A 52 -12.86 -2.55 19.94
CA ALA A 52 -12.18 -2.00 18.78
C ALA A 52 -12.10 -3.03 17.63
N PRO A 53 -12.19 -2.60 16.37
CA PRO A 53 -11.84 -3.42 15.20
C PRO A 53 -10.40 -3.95 15.29
N PHE A 54 -10.17 -5.19 14.88
CA PHE A 54 -8.86 -5.83 14.96
C PHE A 54 -8.17 -5.85 13.59
N TRP A 55 -7.00 -5.22 13.49
CA TRP A 55 -6.26 -5.09 12.23
C TRP A 55 -5.17 -6.15 12.08
N CYS A 56 -5.15 -6.78 10.90
CA CYS A 56 -4.10 -7.70 10.45
C CYS A 56 -3.34 -7.06 9.28
N ASN A 57 -2.94 -5.80 9.44
CA ASN A 57 -2.44 -4.94 8.36
C ASN A 57 -0.92 -4.86 8.30
N GLN A 58 -0.20 -5.90 8.75
CA GLN A 58 1.25 -5.89 8.68
C GLN A 58 1.74 -6.18 7.26
N GLY A 59 2.74 -5.41 6.84
CA GLY A 59 3.48 -5.65 5.60
C GLY A 59 4.97 -5.79 5.89
N ALA A 60 5.69 -6.53 5.04
CA ALA A 60 7.11 -6.78 5.23
C ALA A 60 7.86 -6.98 3.91
N ALA A 61 9.16 -6.71 3.94
CA ALA A 61 10.07 -7.01 2.86
C ALA A 61 10.35 -8.53 2.79
N CYS A 62 10.31 -9.07 1.58
CA CYS A 62 10.69 -10.45 1.28
C CYS A 62 11.87 -10.45 0.29
N PHE A 63 12.88 -11.28 0.56
CA PHE A 63 14.06 -11.44 -0.31
C PHE A 63 14.36 -12.93 -0.49
N PHE A 64 14.32 -13.42 -1.72
CA PHE A 64 14.49 -14.84 -2.03
C PHE A 64 15.25 -15.08 -3.33
N GLU A 65 15.83 -16.26 -3.47
CA GLU A 65 16.56 -16.66 -4.68
C GLU A 65 15.61 -17.08 -5.80
N GLY A 66 15.98 -16.73 -7.03
CA GLY A 66 15.23 -17.04 -8.24
C GLY A 66 14.27 -15.92 -8.64
N ILE A 67 13.85 -15.99 -9.90
CA ILE A 67 12.87 -15.11 -10.52
C ILE A 67 11.98 -15.97 -11.38
N ASP A 68 10.67 -15.77 -11.24
CA ASP A 68 9.71 -16.33 -12.16
C ASP A 68 9.61 -15.43 -13.39
N ASP A 69 10.57 -15.56 -14.32
CA ASP A 69 10.61 -14.73 -15.54
C ASP A 69 9.30 -14.85 -16.34
N LEU A 70 8.58 -15.98 -16.26
CA LEU A 70 7.30 -16.19 -16.93
C LEU A 70 6.22 -15.30 -16.30
N HIS A 71 6.14 -15.27 -14.97
CA HIS A 71 5.20 -14.43 -14.24
C HIS A 71 5.32 -12.94 -14.63
N TRP A 72 6.54 -12.42 -14.73
CA TRP A 72 6.79 -10.99 -14.98
C TRP A 72 6.79 -10.60 -16.45
N SER A 73 7.16 -11.50 -17.36
CA SER A 73 7.24 -11.19 -18.80
C SER A 73 5.92 -11.40 -19.55
N GLN A 74 5.04 -12.30 -19.09
CA GLN A 74 3.78 -12.59 -19.80
C GLN A 74 2.79 -11.43 -19.74
N ASN A 75 2.65 -10.83 -18.55
CA ASN A 75 1.60 -9.86 -18.27
C ASN A 75 2.15 -8.60 -17.57
N GLY A 76 3.43 -8.32 -17.79
CA GLY A 76 4.16 -7.32 -17.05
C GLY A 76 5.32 -6.68 -17.82
N THR A 77 6.15 -5.94 -17.10
CA THR A 77 7.38 -5.34 -17.59
C THR A 77 8.55 -5.85 -16.77
N LEU A 78 9.57 -6.32 -17.45
CA LEU A 78 10.83 -6.78 -16.88
C LEU A 78 11.97 -6.00 -17.54
N GLU A 79 12.44 -4.92 -16.92
CA GLU A 79 13.46 -4.04 -17.51
C GLU A 79 14.63 -3.76 -16.55
N LYS A 80 15.85 -3.88 -17.07
CA LYS A 80 17.06 -3.48 -16.34
C LYS A 80 17.10 -1.96 -16.21
N ILE A 81 17.07 -1.47 -14.99
CA ILE A 81 17.03 -0.04 -14.69
C ILE A 81 18.37 0.52 -14.22
N GLY A 82 19.34 -0.31 -13.82
CA GLY A 82 20.62 0.16 -13.32
C GLY A 82 21.61 -0.95 -12.97
N GLU A 83 22.82 -0.53 -12.59
CA GLU A 83 23.88 -1.38 -12.03
C GLU A 83 24.48 -0.70 -10.80
N ILE A 84 24.81 -1.49 -9.79
CA ILE A 84 25.48 -1.04 -8.58
C ILE A 84 26.63 -1.97 -8.19
N SER A 85 27.51 -1.48 -7.35
CA SER A 85 28.57 -2.26 -6.71
C SER A 85 28.04 -3.12 -5.54
N GLY A 86 28.81 -4.14 -5.14
CA GLY A 86 28.51 -4.95 -3.96
C GLY A 86 28.45 -4.15 -2.67
N SER A 87 29.26 -3.10 -2.51
CA SER A 87 29.18 -2.22 -1.35
C SER A 87 27.85 -1.46 -1.31
N GLN A 88 27.40 -0.92 -2.45
CA GLN A 88 26.09 -0.26 -2.53
C GLN A 88 24.94 -1.25 -2.27
N PHE A 89 25.08 -2.51 -2.71
CA PHE A 89 24.09 -3.54 -2.39
C PHE A 89 24.04 -3.84 -0.89
N ASN A 90 25.19 -3.95 -0.23
CA ASN A 90 25.25 -4.20 1.22
C ASN A 90 24.65 -3.03 2.02
N ASP A 91 24.93 -1.79 1.63
CA ASP A 91 24.35 -0.60 2.24
C ASP A 91 22.82 -0.56 2.02
N LEU A 92 22.36 -0.94 0.83
CA LEU A 92 20.93 -1.09 0.55
C LEU A 92 20.30 -2.18 1.42
N ALA A 93 20.95 -3.34 1.56
CA ALA A 93 20.44 -4.45 2.36
C ALA A 93 20.29 -4.06 3.84
N GLN A 94 21.24 -3.28 4.38
CA GLN A 94 21.10 -2.72 5.73
C GLN A 94 19.90 -1.78 5.83
N TRP A 95 19.76 -0.87 4.86
CA TRP A 95 18.60 0.03 4.81
C TRP A 95 17.27 -0.73 4.71
N VAL A 96 17.19 -1.81 3.92
CA VAL A 96 15.98 -2.65 3.81
C VAL A 96 15.64 -3.28 5.15
N GLN A 97 16.62 -3.76 5.91
CA GLN A 97 16.38 -4.31 7.25
C GLN A 97 15.84 -3.26 8.22
N ASP A 98 16.34 -2.02 8.13
CA ASP A 98 15.87 -0.91 8.97
C ASP A 98 14.46 -0.48 8.58
N ASP A 99 14.16 -0.31 7.27
CA ASP A 99 12.82 0.00 6.74
C ASP A 99 11.80 -1.07 7.18
N ASN A 100 12.19 -2.35 7.15
CA ASN A 100 11.33 -3.47 7.54
C ASN A 100 11.06 -3.54 9.05
N ARG A 101 11.86 -2.86 9.88
CA ARG A 101 11.65 -2.77 11.34
C ARG A 101 10.79 -1.57 11.73
N THR A 102 10.80 -0.50 10.93
CA THR A 102 10.10 0.74 11.23
C THR A 102 8.77 0.89 10.49
N GLY A 103 8.68 0.43 9.24
CA GLY A 103 7.49 0.49 8.40
C GLY A 103 6.69 -0.81 8.43
N ILE A 104 6.07 -1.09 9.58
CA ILE A 104 5.49 -2.41 9.89
C ILE A 104 4.03 -2.60 9.42
N TYR A 105 3.38 -1.56 8.91
CA TYR A 105 1.99 -1.62 8.47
C TYR A 105 1.86 -1.30 6.98
N TYR A 106 0.90 -1.95 6.33
CA TYR A 106 0.50 -1.71 4.95
C TYR A 106 -0.69 -0.77 4.94
N GLU A 107 -0.62 0.25 4.10
CA GLU A 107 -1.72 1.18 3.85
C GLU A 107 -2.06 1.21 2.37
N THR A 108 -3.32 0.96 2.04
CA THR A 108 -3.83 0.84 0.68
C THR A 108 -4.18 2.19 0.08
N TRP A 109 -4.74 3.10 0.88
CA TRP A 109 -5.38 4.30 0.38
C TRP A 109 -4.39 5.47 0.28
N THR A 110 -4.32 6.09 -0.91
CA THR A 110 -3.87 7.48 -1.00
C THR A 110 -5.10 8.38 -0.99
N VAL A 111 -5.11 9.39 -0.11
CA VAL A 111 -6.26 10.28 0.05
C VAL A 111 -5.90 11.68 -0.42
N LEU A 112 -6.66 12.20 -1.39
CA LEU A 112 -6.43 13.49 -2.04
C LEU A 112 -7.61 14.44 -1.85
N SER A 113 -7.37 15.75 -1.98
CA SER A 113 -8.44 16.74 -1.93
C SER A 113 -9.35 16.70 -3.16
N ASP A 114 -8.76 16.50 -4.34
CA ASP A 114 -9.39 16.63 -5.66
C ASP A 114 -8.63 15.77 -6.69
N PRO A 115 -9.25 15.40 -7.83
CA PRO A 115 -8.52 14.80 -8.94
C PRO A 115 -7.68 15.86 -9.66
N GLY A 116 -6.36 15.70 -9.67
CA GLY A 116 -5.47 16.53 -10.48
C GLY A 116 -4.11 16.82 -9.84
N PRO A 117 -3.20 17.46 -10.59
CA PRO A 117 -1.82 17.66 -10.18
C PRO A 117 -1.63 18.64 -9.01
N ASN A 118 -2.63 19.49 -8.73
CA ASN A 118 -2.57 20.51 -7.67
C ASN A 118 -3.37 20.11 -6.42
N ALA A 119 -3.77 18.84 -6.31
CA ALA A 119 -4.52 18.34 -5.18
C ALA A 119 -3.67 18.35 -3.91
N THR A 120 -4.30 18.63 -2.77
CA THR A 120 -3.65 18.42 -1.48
C THR A 120 -3.64 16.93 -1.17
N VAL A 121 -2.48 16.39 -0.82
CA VAL A 121 -2.35 15.01 -0.35
C VAL A 121 -2.62 15.00 1.15
N TRP A 122 -3.68 14.33 1.57
CA TRP A 122 -4.01 14.16 2.98
C TRP A 122 -3.25 12.98 3.60
N PHE A 123 -3.23 11.86 2.88
CA PHE A 123 -2.56 10.63 3.30
C PHE A 123 -1.92 9.95 2.09
N GLU A 124 -0.69 9.47 2.23
CA GLU A 124 -0.03 8.63 1.24
C GLU A 124 -0.19 7.15 1.59
N SER A 125 -0.40 6.30 0.59
CA SER A 125 -0.36 4.85 0.76
C SER A 125 1.02 4.39 1.24
N TYR A 126 1.07 3.21 1.84
CA TYR A 126 2.30 2.52 2.23
C TYR A 126 2.22 1.08 1.74
N ASP A 127 2.47 0.92 0.44
CA ASP A 127 2.27 -0.32 -0.31
C ASP A 127 3.55 -0.79 -1.04
N CYS A 128 3.42 -1.86 -1.81
CA CYS A 128 4.52 -2.45 -2.61
C CYS A 128 5.14 -1.44 -3.60
N SER A 129 4.32 -0.57 -4.22
CA SER A 129 4.80 0.44 -5.17
C SER A 129 5.62 1.50 -4.46
N GLN A 130 5.19 1.93 -3.27
CA GLN A 130 5.89 2.90 -2.45
C GLN A 130 7.22 2.36 -1.94
N PHE A 131 7.29 1.08 -1.55
CA PHE A 131 8.56 0.43 -1.24
C PHE A 131 9.51 0.42 -2.45
N VAL A 132 8.98 0.17 -3.65
CA VAL A 132 9.78 0.25 -4.88
C VAL A 132 10.37 1.67 -5.05
N HIS A 133 9.55 2.71 -4.88
CA HIS A 133 10.04 4.09 -4.97
C HIS A 133 11.02 4.50 -3.87
N ARG A 134 10.79 4.08 -2.61
CA ARG A 134 11.72 4.36 -1.49
C ARG A 134 13.10 3.80 -1.76
N THR A 135 13.19 2.57 -2.25
CA THR A 135 14.49 2.00 -2.61
C THR A 135 15.11 2.60 -3.87
N TYR A 136 14.34 3.04 -4.88
CA TYR A 136 14.94 3.78 -6.01
C TYR A 136 15.58 5.09 -5.54
N ARG A 137 14.90 5.81 -4.63
CA ARG A 137 15.48 6.99 -3.98
C ARG A 137 16.73 6.60 -3.21
N LYS A 138 16.70 5.51 -2.44
CA LYS A 138 17.86 5.02 -1.70
C LYS A 138 19.04 4.67 -2.61
N LEU A 139 18.79 3.99 -3.73
CA LEU A 139 19.80 3.65 -4.73
C LEU A 139 20.43 4.92 -5.32
N LYS A 140 19.63 5.94 -5.62
CA LYS A 140 20.13 7.24 -6.10
C LYS A 140 20.98 7.95 -5.04
N GLU A 141 20.56 7.95 -3.77
CA GLU A 141 21.37 8.47 -2.65
C GLU A 141 22.73 7.76 -2.54
N LEU A 142 22.75 6.45 -2.78
CA LEU A 142 23.98 5.65 -2.82
C LEU A 142 24.80 5.85 -4.10
N GLY A 143 24.35 6.70 -5.03
CA GLY A 143 25.07 7.07 -6.25
C GLY A 143 24.78 6.17 -7.47
N ALA A 144 23.74 5.35 -7.42
CA ALA A 144 23.31 4.56 -8.57
C ALA A 144 22.74 5.46 -9.67
N LYS A 145 23.06 5.14 -10.92
CA LYS A 145 22.44 5.78 -12.10
C LYS A 145 21.30 4.90 -12.58
N LEU A 146 20.07 5.39 -12.41
CA LEU A 146 18.87 4.68 -12.83
C LEU A 146 18.38 5.25 -14.17
N SER A 147 18.00 4.37 -15.09
CA SER A 147 17.44 4.75 -16.39
C SER A 147 16.46 3.69 -16.86
N SER A 148 15.32 4.12 -17.40
CA SER A 148 14.33 3.25 -18.02
C SER A 148 14.08 3.70 -19.46
N ARG A 149 13.91 2.75 -20.38
CA ARG A 149 13.47 2.99 -21.75
C ARG A 149 11.95 3.09 -21.83
N SER A 150 11.26 2.50 -20.88
CA SER A 150 9.79 2.48 -20.77
C SER A 150 9.31 3.47 -19.71
N GLN A 151 8.11 4.02 -19.88
CA GLN A 151 7.46 4.79 -18.80
C GLN A 151 7.21 3.88 -17.60
N THR A 152 7.59 4.35 -16.41
CA THR A 152 7.40 3.60 -15.17
C THR A 152 6.04 3.95 -14.59
N ASN A 153 5.03 3.14 -14.92
CA ASN A 153 3.66 3.35 -14.46
C ASN A 153 3.29 2.44 -13.28
N TYR A 154 2.47 2.99 -12.39
CA TYR A 154 2.07 2.35 -11.14
C TYR A 154 0.57 2.45 -10.96
N THR A 155 -0.02 1.37 -10.42
CA THR A 155 -1.42 1.41 -10.02
C THR A 155 -1.52 2.16 -8.71
N LYS A 156 -2.40 3.16 -8.64
CA LYS A 156 -2.75 3.84 -7.41
C LYS A 156 -4.23 3.77 -7.16
N ILE A 157 -4.59 3.66 -5.89
CA ILE A 157 -5.97 3.65 -5.43
C ILE A 157 -6.19 4.92 -4.62
N TYR A 158 -7.03 5.80 -5.15
CA TYR A 158 -7.32 7.10 -4.57
C TYR A 158 -8.68 7.16 -3.91
N LEU A 159 -8.73 7.78 -2.74
CA LEU A 159 -9.94 8.35 -2.15
C LEU A 159 -9.89 9.87 -2.31
N TYR A 160 -11.03 10.48 -2.60
CA TYR A 160 -11.15 11.93 -2.70
C TYR A 160 -12.02 12.46 -1.56
N SER A 161 -11.48 13.42 -0.80
CA SER A 161 -12.12 13.93 0.41
C SER A 161 -11.83 15.41 0.63
N GLY A 162 -12.71 16.10 1.36
CA GLY A 162 -12.37 17.35 2.01
C GLY A 162 -11.29 17.16 3.09
N GLU A 163 -11.08 18.17 3.92
CA GLU A 163 -10.12 18.06 5.02
C GLU A 163 -10.54 16.96 6.02
N PRO A 164 -9.67 15.97 6.30
CA PRO A 164 -9.96 14.90 7.25
C PRO A 164 -10.11 15.42 8.68
N THR A 165 -11.02 14.80 9.43
CA THR A 165 -11.20 15.09 10.86
C THR A 165 -10.61 13.95 11.69
N PHE A 166 -9.68 14.28 12.58
CA PHE A 166 -9.14 13.34 13.56
C PHE A 166 -10.22 12.90 14.56
N LEU A 167 -10.36 11.59 14.79
CA LEU A 167 -11.34 11.03 15.72
C LEU A 167 -10.73 10.47 17.01
N GLY A 168 -9.47 10.01 16.96
CA GLY A 168 -8.78 9.37 18.09
C GLY A 168 -8.26 7.96 17.77
N ASN A 169 -7.62 7.33 18.75
CA ASN A 169 -7.17 5.94 18.66
C ASN A 169 -8.20 4.95 19.25
N ASP A 170 -7.83 3.67 19.31
CA ASP A 170 -8.66 2.60 19.87
C ASP A 170 -9.18 2.90 21.30
N SER A 171 -8.30 3.39 22.17
CA SER A 171 -8.63 3.65 23.58
C SER A 171 -9.53 4.87 23.71
N ASP A 172 -9.30 5.90 22.89
CA ASP A 172 -10.09 7.12 22.89
C ASP A 172 -11.53 6.85 22.47
N ILE A 173 -11.73 6.08 21.40
CA ILE A 173 -13.04 5.87 20.79
C ILE A 173 -13.80 4.71 21.44
N PHE A 174 -13.18 3.53 21.54
CA PHE A 174 -13.87 2.30 21.96
C PHE A 174 -13.80 2.06 23.48
N GLY A 175 -12.94 2.79 24.18
CA GLY A 175 -12.82 2.78 25.63
C GLY A 175 -13.81 3.71 26.35
N GLN A 176 -14.27 4.77 25.68
CA GLN A 176 -15.07 5.83 26.32
C GLN A 176 -16.58 5.66 26.11
N PRO A 177 -17.39 5.56 27.20
CA PRO A 177 -18.85 5.45 27.08
C PRO A 177 -19.52 6.62 26.34
N ALA A 178 -18.93 7.83 26.43
CA ALA A 178 -19.44 9.03 25.77
C ALA A 178 -19.38 8.94 24.23
N LEU A 179 -18.46 8.16 23.68
CA LEU A 179 -18.25 7.98 22.24
C LEU A 179 -18.87 6.68 21.71
N LYS A 180 -19.78 6.06 22.45
CA LYS A 180 -20.42 4.79 22.07
C LYS A 180 -21.09 4.84 20.70
N ASN A 181 -21.71 5.97 20.33
CA ASN A 181 -22.36 6.12 19.02
C ASN A 181 -21.32 6.10 17.90
N LEU A 182 -20.27 6.92 18.01
CA LEU A 182 -19.16 6.93 17.04
C LEU A 182 -18.50 5.55 16.91
N ALA A 183 -18.25 4.87 18.03
CA ALA A 183 -17.71 3.52 18.04
C ALA A 183 -18.62 2.51 17.31
N SER A 184 -19.94 2.65 17.48
CA SER A 184 -20.93 1.83 16.78
C SER A 184 -20.95 2.13 15.28
N ASP A 185 -20.86 3.40 14.90
CA ASP A 185 -20.89 3.84 13.50
C ASP A 185 -19.66 3.34 12.75
N ILE A 186 -18.47 3.48 13.33
CA ILE A 186 -17.22 2.94 12.74
C ILE A 186 -17.30 1.43 12.57
N ARG A 187 -17.79 0.69 13.57
CA ARG A 187 -17.96 -0.77 13.46
C ARG A 187 -18.97 -1.15 12.40
N LYS A 188 -20.08 -0.40 12.29
CA LYS A 188 -21.10 -0.64 11.26
C LYS A 188 -20.53 -0.41 9.87
N PHE A 189 -19.81 0.69 9.66
CA PHE A 189 -19.14 0.98 8.39
C PHE A 189 -18.21 -0.18 7.96
N TYR A 190 -17.32 -0.64 8.84
CA TYR A 190 -16.41 -1.74 8.49
C TYR A 190 -17.10 -3.09 8.31
N TYR A 191 -18.29 -3.29 8.88
CA TYR A 191 -19.04 -4.54 8.75
C TYR A 191 -19.40 -4.85 7.30
N SER A 192 -19.67 -3.82 6.49
CA SER A 192 -20.04 -3.96 5.08
C SER A 192 -18.86 -4.41 4.20
N PHE A 193 -17.62 -4.40 4.70
CA PHE A 193 -16.42 -4.80 3.94
C PHE A 193 -15.87 -6.18 4.33
N ARG A 194 -16.52 -6.89 5.25
CA ARG A 194 -16.09 -8.23 5.68
C ARG A 194 -16.36 -9.28 4.58
N PRO A 195 -15.65 -10.41 4.59
CA PRO A 195 -15.94 -11.52 3.68
C PRO A 195 -17.40 -12.00 3.80
N HIS A 196 -18.14 -11.99 2.69
CA HIS A 196 -19.54 -12.38 2.65
C HIS A 196 -19.71 -13.91 2.56
N GLN A 197 -20.72 -14.44 3.24
CA GLN A 197 -21.02 -15.88 3.20
C GLN A 197 -22.04 -16.22 2.10
N SER A 198 -22.77 -15.22 1.60
CA SER A 198 -23.76 -15.39 0.53
C SER A 198 -23.83 -14.17 -0.40
N PHE A 199 -24.39 -14.37 -1.60
CA PHE A 199 -24.63 -13.30 -2.57
C PHE A 199 -25.60 -12.23 -2.07
N ALA A 200 -26.61 -12.62 -1.28
CA ALA A 200 -27.57 -11.68 -0.71
C ALA A 200 -26.88 -10.72 0.28
N GLU A 201 -26.01 -11.25 1.15
CA GLU A 201 -25.20 -10.43 2.05
C GLU A 201 -24.25 -9.51 1.30
N LEU A 202 -23.60 -9.98 0.24
CA LEU A 202 -22.75 -9.16 -0.62
C LEU A 202 -23.54 -7.99 -1.22
N ALA A 203 -24.74 -8.23 -1.76
CA ALA A 203 -25.57 -7.19 -2.36
C ALA A 203 -26.00 -6.13 -1.33
N VAL A 204 -26.40 -6.55 -0.13
CA VAL A 204 -26.75 -5.63 0.98
C VAL A 204 -25.53 -4.81 1.38
N SER A 205 -24.37 -5.46 1.55
CA SER A 205 -23.16 -4.78 2.00
C SER A 205 -22.63 -3.79 0.95
N LEU A 206 -22.75 -4.11 -0.34
CA LEU A 206 -22.41 -3.19 -1.42
C LEU A 206 -23.33 -1.96 -1.42
N LEU A 207 -24.63 -2.16 -1.17
CA LEU A 207 -25.59 -1.06 -1.06
C LEU A 207 -25.29 -0.17 0.15
N GLU A 208 -24.94 -0.76 1.30
CA GLU A 208 -24.53 -0.03 2.49
C GLU A 208 -23.24 0.76 2.24
N ALA A 209 -22.20 0.13 1.70
CA ALA A 209 -20.95 0.80 1.36
C ALA A 209 -21.16 1.95 0.35
N PHE A 210 -22.03 1.77 -0.64
CA PHE A 210 -22.40 2.85 -1.57
C PHE A 210 -23.15 3.98 -0.85
N THR A 211 -24.07 3.64 0.05
CA THR A 211 -24.83 4.63 0.83
C THR A 211 -23.88 5.46 1.68
N ASP A 212 -23.03 4.82 2.48
CA ASP A 212 -22.11 5.51 3.39
C ASP A 212 -21.12 6.40 2.60
N VAL A 213 -20.47 5.86 1.57
CA VAL A 213 -19.38 6.54 0.85
C VAL A 213 -19.87 7.60 -0.14
N VAL A 214 -20.98 7.33 -0.84
CA VAL A 214 -21.46 8.17 -1.96
C VAL A 214 -22.63 9.07 -1.56
N LEU A 215 -23.62 8.53 -0.84
CA LEU A 215 -24.82 9.29 -0.48
C LEU A 215 -24.57 10.12 0.78
N ASP A 216 -24.06 9.50 1.83
CA ASP A 216 -23.76 10.14 3.12
C ASP A 216 -22.39 10.82 3.11
N LYS A 217 -21.56 10.53 2.09
CA LYS A 217 -20.25 11.14 1.87
C LYS A 217 -19.31 10.97 3.06
N SER A 218 -19.32 9.78 3.64
CA SER A 218 -18.54 9.45 4.82
C SER A 218 -17.69 8.23 4.58
N PHE A 219 -16.44 8.29 5.03
CA PHE A 219 -15.53 7.15 5.04
C PHE A 219 -14.69 7.21 6.30
N TYR A 220 -14.51 6.07 6.98
CA TYR A 220 -13.61 5.96 8.12
C TYR A 220 -12.27 5.35 7.69
N LEU A 221 -11.22 6.16 7.76
CA LEU A 221 -9.85 5.74 7.48
C LEU A 221 -9.15 5.39 8.78
N PHE A 222 -8.40 4.30 8.77
CA PHE A 222 -7.48 3.95 9.85
C PHE A 222 -6.05 4.13 9.34
N TYR A 223 -5.33 5.09 9.92
CA TYR A 223 -4.00 5.48 9.48
C TYR A 223 -3.13 5.74 10.71
N ASN A 224 -1.89 5.25 10.75
CA ASN A 224 -0.99 5.39 11.90
C ASN A 224 -1.59 4.94 13.25
N PHE A 225 -2.40 3.86 13.24
CA PHE A 225 -3.11 3.36 14.42
C PHE A 225 -4.17 4.33 15.00
N GLU A 226 -4.66 5.24 14.17
CA GLU A 226 -5.65 6.26 14.53
C GLU A 226 -6.81 6.28 13.52
N TYR A 227 -7.97 6.72 13.96
CA TYR A 227 -9.17 6.84 13.13
C TYR A 227 -9.39 8.28 12.67
N TRP A 228 -9.76 8.40 11.39
CA TRP A 228 -10.02 9.66 10.71
C TRP A 228 -11.35 9.56 9.98
N HIS A 229 -12.16 10.62 10.07
CA HIS A 229 -13.34 10.77 9.24
C HIS A 229 -12.97 11.54 7.97
N LEU A 230 -13.27 10.95 6.82
CA LEU A 230 -13.09 11.56 5.51
C LEU A 230 -14.44 12.06 5.00
N PRO A 231 -14.66 13.40 4.89
CA PRO A 231 -15.82 13.93 4.18
C PRO A 231 -15.63 13.72 2.67
N MET A 232 -16.23 12.67 2.11
CA MET A 232 -15.96 12.21 0.76
C MET A 232 -16.46 13.18 -0.31
N LYS A 233 -15.69 13.32 -1.40
CA LYS A 233 -16.00 14.18 -2.55
C LYS A 233 -15.96 13.37 -3.85
N PRO A 234 -16.79 13.67 -4.85
CA PRO A 234 -16.66 13.07 -6.19
C PRO A 234 -15.23 13.23 -6.75
N PRO A 235 -14.67 12.22 -7.43
CA PRO A 235 -15.31 10.95 -7.85
C PRO A 235 -15.34 9.86 -6.76
N TYR A 236 -15.10 10.21 -5.50
CA TYR A 236 -15.09 9.37 -4.29
C TYR A 236 -13.93 8.39 -4.24
N MET A 237 -13.85 7.49 -5.22
CA MET A 237 -12.77 6.52 -5.35
C MET A 237 -12.36 6.42 -6.83
N GLN A 238 -11.06 6.32 -7.09
CA GLN A 238 -10.55 6.08 -8.43
C GLN A 238 -9.33 5.18 -8.38
N ILE A 239 -9.26 4.23 -9.31
CA ILE A 239 -8.07 3.43 -9.55
C ILE A 239 -7.43 3.98 -10.83
N THR A 240 -6.17 4.37 -10.75
CA THR A 240 -5.42 4.93 -11.89
C THR A 240 -4.19 4.10 -12.18
N TYR A 241 -3.71 4.20 -13.42
CA TYR A 241 -2.41 3.70 -13.83
C TYR A 241 -1.60 4.88 -14.35
N GLU A 242 -0.79 5.48 -13.48
CA GLU A 242 -0.11 6.75 -13.73
C GLU A 242 1.40 6.60 -13.75
N GLU A 243 2.08 7.48 -14.49
CA GLU A 243 3.53 7.52 -14.55
C GLU A 243 4.11 8.11 -13.26
N VAL A 244 5.05 7.39 -12.65
CA VAL A 244 5.91 7.91 -11.58
C VAL A 244 7.35 7.71 -12.04
N PRO A 245 8.04 8.78 -12.46
CA PRO A 245 9.37 8.65 -13.06
C PRO A 245 10.40 8.12 -12.06
N LEU A 246 11.45 7.48 -12.58
CA LEU A 246 12.63 7.14 -11.77
C LEU A 246 13.25 8.42 -11.19
N PRO A 247 13.72 8.39 -9.93
CA PRO A 247 14.28 9.56 -9.27
C PRO A 247 15.57 10.03 -9.92
#